data_AF-A0A9P6FKU0-F1
#
_entry.id   AF-A0A9P6FKU0-F1
#
_cell.length_a   1.000
_cell.length_b   1.000
_cell.length_c   1.000
_cell.angle_alpha   90.00
_cell.angle_beta   90.00
_cell.angle_gamma   90.00
#
_symmetry.space_group_name_H-M   'P 1'
#
loop_
_entity.id
_entity.type
_entity.pdbx_description
1 polymer ?
#
loop_
_entity_poly.entity_id
_entity_poly.type
_entity_poly.pdbx_seq_one_letter_code
_entity_poly.pdbx_strand_id
1 'polypeptide(L)'
;MTAFTGVDGIMGLGFDTSAGTGGAQTVVTNMLLQNQIDEPIVSVWLNKMENQDPKSLNGGFFIFGGVDPSLFTGPITYAPVTSSKSWEIKLDKIFLGKRELELSSSARRTIIDTGSSYILFPEYLTTAFHRAIPNAQYDERLGWLVPCTLANSKSVGNLAFVISGQRFQVPLSDIVILRSAFKGMCLSAIDSWSESGDYGGQSGILLGDLFIKNQYIVYDYGKKQIGFAEKVELPSRGLGLNANGEARSQKLRPSIIQTILLAGWATTTAMVVT
;
A
#
# COMPACT_ATOMS: atom_id res chain seq x y z
N MET A 1 -0.32 -1.90 13.80
CA MET A 1 -1.54 -1.94 14.64
C MET A 1 -2.71 -1.35 13.84
N THR A 2 -3.52 -2.22 13.23
CA THR A 2 -4.68 -1.86 12.39
C THR A 2 -5.90 -1.62 13.27
N ALA A 3 -6.12 -0.38 13.71
CA ALA A 3 -7.42 0.02 14.25
C ALA A 3 -8.32 0.40 13.07
N PHE A 4 -9.08 -0.58 12.59
CA PHE A 4 -10.13 -0.45 11.60
C PHE A 4 -11.33 0.29 12.23
N THR A 5 -11.22 1.60 12.45
CA THR A 5 -12.35 2.40 12.92
C THR A 5 -13.25 2.74 11.73
N GLY A 6 -14.54 2.45 11.84
CA GLY A 6 -15.53 2.76 10.80
C GLY A 6 -15.70 1.70 9.69
N VAL A 7 -15.21 0.48 9.90
CA VAL A 7 -15.45 -0.65 8.97
C VAL A 7 -16.05 -1.86 9.70
N ASP A 8 -16.95 -2.58 9.02
CA ASP A 8 -17.71 -3.69 9.62
C ASP A 8 -16.97 -5.03 9.56
N GLY A 9 -15.96 -5.13 8.70
CA GLY A 9 -15.22 -6.36 8.49
C GLY A 9 -14.10 -6.23 7.48
N ILE A 10 -13.43 -7.36 7.26
CA ILE A 10 -12.27 -7.50 6.39
C ILE A 10 -12.59 -8.50 5.28
N MET A 11 -12.39 -8.09 4.03
CA MET A 11 -12.39 -8.97 2.88
C MET A 11 -10.96 -9.32 2.48
N GLY A 12 -10.56 -10.57 2.72
CA GLY A 12 -9.24 -11.10 2.34
C GLY A 12 -9.11 -11.29 0.83
N LEU A 13 -8.07 -10.69 0.24
CA LEU A 13 -7.68 -10.81 -1.16
C LEU A 13 -6.37 -11.62 -1.33
N GLY A 14 -6.02 -12.42 -0.33
CA GLY A 14 -4.93 -13.38 -0.38
C GLY A 14 -5.18 -14.55 -1.33
N PHE A 15 -4.33 -15.57 -1.24
CA PHE A 15 -4.56 -16.85 -1.91
C PHE A 15 -5.46 -17.76 -1.06
N ASP A 16 -6.10 -18.76 -1.66
CA ASP A 16 -6.90 -19.76 -0.92
C ASP A 16 -6.06 -20.51 0.13
N THR A 17 -4.75 -20.58 -0.08
CA THR A 17 -3.73 -21.16 0.80
C THR A 17 -3.22 -20.19 1.88
N SER A 18 -3.66 -18.93 1.89
CA SER A 18 -3.36 -17.96 2.95
C SER A 18 -3.87 -18.50 4.29
N ALA A 19 -3.09 -18.32 5.37
CA ALA A 19 -3.42 -18.93 6.67
C ALA A 19 -4.80 -18.48 7.21
N GLY A 20 -5.22 -17.26 6.91
CA GLY A 20 -6.49 -16.69 7.35
C GLY A 20 -7.73 -17.29 6.67
N THR A 21 -7.60 -18.06 5.59
CA THR A 21 -8.76 -18.64 4.90
C THR A 21 -9.31 -19.88 5.59
N GLY A 22 -8.51 -20.56 6.43
CA GLY A 22 -8.86 -21.88 6.95
C GLY A 22 -9.08 -22.93 5.85
N GLY A 23 -8.53 -22.72 4.65
CA GLY A 23 -8.76 -23.56 3.47
C GLY A 23 -10.01 -23.23 2.66
N ALA A 24 -10.75 -22.17 3.01
CA ALA A 24 -11.88 -21.69 2.20
C ALA A 24 -11.40 -21.03 0.90
N GLN A 25 -12.23 -21.12 -0.14
CA GLN A 25 -12.02 -20.38 -1.39
C GLN A 25 -12.22 -18.88 -1.14
N THR A 26 -11.28 -18.07 -1.62
CA THR A 26 -11.32 -16.61 -1.50
C THR A 26 -12.40 -16.00 -2.39
N VAL A 27 -12.73 -14.72 -2.15
CA VAL A 27 -13.70 -13.97 -2.96
C VAL A 27 -13.27 -13.94 -4.43
N VAL A 28 -11.99 -13.69 -4.70
CA VAL A 28 -11.46 -13.62 -6.07
C VAL A 28 -11.53 -15.00 -6.76
N THR A 29 -11.16 -16.08 -6.06
CA THR A 29 -11.33 -17.43 -6.60
C THR A 29 -12.78 -17.72 -6.96
N ASN A 30 -13.72 -17.37 -6.08
CA ASN A 30 -15.14 -17.57 -6.36
C ASN A 30 -15.62 -16.74 -7.56
N MET A 31 -15.19 -15.47 -7.68
CA MET A 31 -15.51 -14.63 -8.84
C MET A 31 -14.99 -15.25 -10.14
N LEU A 32 -13.79 -15.83 -10.12
CA LEU A 32 -13.23 -16.52 -11.29
C LEU A 32 -14.02 -17.78 -11.66
N LEU A 33 -14.32 -18.63 -10.68
CA LEU A 33 -15.09 -19.86 -10.91
C LEU A 33 -16.50 -19.58 -11.42
N GLN A 34 -17.07 -18.43 -11.06
CA GLN A 34 -18.40 -17.99 -11.48
C GLN A 34 -18.38 -17.10 -12.73
N ASN A 35 -17.23 -16.94 -13.39
CA ASN A 35 -17.03 -16.07 -14.56
C ASN A 35 -17.58 -14.63 -14.35
N GLN A 36 -17.37 -14.07 -13.16
CA GLN A 36 -17.82 -12.72 -12.80
C GLN A 36 -16.80 -11.63 -13.13
N ILE A 37 -15.56 -12.02 -13.45
CA ILE A 37 -14.46 -11.11 -13.79
C ILE A 37 -13.76 -11.60 -15.07
N ASP A 38 -13.41 -10.66 -15.95
CA ASP A 38 -12.86 -10.97 -17.28
C ASP A 38 -11.44 -11.54 -17.20
N GLU A 39 -10.61 -10.99 -16.29
CA GLU A 39 -9.23 -11.43 -16.05
C GLU A 39 -9.02 -11.79 -14.58
N PRO A 40 -8.09 -12.73 -14.25
CA PRO A 40 -7.71 -13.07 -12.89
C PRO A 40 -6.81 -12.00 -12.26
N ILE A 41 -7.29 -10.77 -12.24
CA ILE A 41 -6.57 -9.58 -11.83
C ILE A 41 -7.44 -8.76 -10.87
N VAL A 42 -6.81 -8.26 -9.81
CA VAL A 42 -7.34 -7.18 -8.99
C VAL A 42 -6.34 -6.03 -9.00
N SER A 43 -6.75 -4.84 -9.40
CA SER A 43 -5.88 -3.65 -9.36
C SER A 43 -6.36 -2.63 -8.35
N VAL A 44 -5.40 -1.89 -7.79
CA VAL A 44 -5.60 -1.01 -6.64
C VAL A 44 -5.01 0.36 -6.93
N TRP A 45 -5.84 1.37 -6.72
CA TRP A 45 -5.45 2.77 -6.71
C TRP A 45 -5.93 3.38 -5.39
N LEU A 46 -5.02 3.87 -4.56
CA LEU A 46 -5.39 4.57 -3.32
C LEU A 46 -5.07 6.05 -3.44
N ASN A 47 -5.98 6.92 -3.00
CA ASN A 47 -5.69 8.33 -2.93
C ASN A 47 -4.78 8.63 -1.74
N LYS A 48 -3.94 9.66 -1.86
CA LYS A 48 -3.26 10.22 -0.71
C LYS A 48 -4.26 11.01 0.10
N MET A 49 -4.27 10.84 1.41
CA MET A 49 -5.00 11.77 2.27
C MET A 49 -4.32 13.14 2.20
N GLU A 50 -4.83 14.02 1.35
CA GLU A 50 -4.45 15.43 1.35
C GLU A 50 -5.21 16.13 2.50
N ASN A 51 -4.58 17.14 3.11
CA ASN A 51 -5.05 17.82 4.32
C ASN A 51 -6.52 18.25 4.23
N GLN A 52 -7.44 17.38 4.66
CA GLN A 52 -8.86 17.63 4.88
C GLN A 52 -9.48 18.65 3.92
N ASP A 53 -9.20 18.60 2.61
CA ASP A 53 -10.09 19.28 1.68
C ASP A 53 -11.36 18.45 1.66
N PRO A 54 -12.49 18.94 2.22
CA PRO A 54 -13.75 18.21 2.18
C PRO A 54 -14.23 17.97 0.73
N LYS A 55 -13.58 18.60 -0.26
CA LYS A 55 -13.80 18.39 -1.69
C LYS A 55 -12.81 17.42 -2.33
N SER A 56 -11.87 16.84 -1.58
CA SER A 56 -11.00 15.78 -2.08
C SER A 56 -11.69 14.42 -2.00
N LEU A 57 -11.53 13.61 -3.05
CA LEU A 57 -11.92 12.20 -3.01
C LEU A 57 -11.13 11.49 -1.91
N ASN A 58 -11.71 11.36 -0.73
CA ASN A 58 -11.19 10.45 0.29
C ASN A 58 -11.54 9.03 -0.13
N GLY A 59 -10.54 8.20 -0.44
CA GLY A 59 -10.77 6.79 -0.78
C GLY A 59 -9.79 6.21 -1.79
N GLY A 60 -10.29 5.27 -2.58
CA GLY A 60 -9.54 4.55 -3.60
C GLY A 60 -10.46 3.62 -4.39
N PHE A 61 -9.86 2.89 -5.33
CA PHE A 61 -10.52 1.93 -6.19
C PHE A 61 -9.86 0.57 -6.04
N PHE A 62 -10.70 -0.45 -5.87
CA PHE A 62 -10.37 -1.83 -6.18
C PHE A 62 -11.13 -2.20 -7.46
N ILE A 63 -10.38 -2.62 -8.47
CA ILE A 63 -10.91 -2.99 -9.78
C ILE A 63 -10.70 -4.49 -9.95
N PHE A 64 -11.80 -5.23 -9.99
CA PHE A 64 -11.79 -6.66 -10.22
C PHE A 64 -11.95 -6.93 -11.72
N GLY A 65 -11.12 -7.83 -12.26
CA GLY A 65 -11.21 -8.24 -13.66
C GLY A 65 -10.30 -7.51 -14.64
N GLY A 66 -9.41 -6.62 -14.18
CA GLY A 66 -8.48 -5.95 -15.07
C GLY A 66 -7.76 -4.75 -14.47
N VAL A 67 -7.27 -3.89 -15.36
CA VAL A 67 -6.57 -2.64 -15.05
C VAL A 67 -7.27 -1.46 -15.73
N ASP A 68 -7.14 -0.26 -15.17
CA ASP A 68 -7.62 0.99 -15.78
C ASP A 68 -6.42 1.84 -16.22
N PRO A 69 -6.13 1.91 -17.53
CA PRO A 69 -5.02 2.70 -18.08
C PRO A 69 -5.10 4.21 -17.81
N SER A 70 -6.24 4.74 -17.35
CA SER A 70 -6.36 6.14 -16.96
C SER A 70 -5.82 6.45 -15.56
N LEU A 71 -5.56 5.41 -14.75
CA LEU A 71 -5.12 5.53 -13.36
C LEU A 71 -3.61 5.40 -13.16
N PHE A 72 -2.86 5.11 -14.22
CA PHE A 72 -1.40 5.01 -14.19
C PHE A 72 -0.76 5.52 -15.49
N THR A 73 0.53 5.80 -15.43
CA THR A 73 1.33 6.19 -16.60
C THR A 73 2.54 5.27 -16.74
N GLY A 74 3.08 5.22 -17.96
CA GLY A 74 4.21 4.36 -18.28
C GLY A 74 3.86 2.86 -18.26
N PRO A 75 4.88 2.00 -18.41
CA PRO A 75 4.69 0.55 -18.37
C PRO A 75 4.49 0.04 -16.94
N ILE A 76 3.69 -1.01 -16.80
CA ILE A 76 3.60 -1.78 -15.54
C ILE A 76 4.84 -2.66 -15.41
N THR A 77 5.57 -2.50 -14.32
CA THR A 77 6.70 -3.37 -13.97
C THR A 77 6.18 -4.53 -13.13
N TYR A 78 6.37 -5.76 -13.60
CA TYR A 78 5.94 -6.95 -12.87
C TYR A 78 7.08 -7.59 -12.08
N ALA A 79 6.75 -8.09 -10.89
CA ALA A 79 7.61 -8.94 -10.08
C ALA A 79 6.90 -10.27 -9.79
N PRO A 80 7.55 -11.43 -9.99
CA PRO A 80 6.95 -12.72 -9.69
C PRO A 80 6.75 -12.90 -8.19
N VAL A 81 5.63 -13.50 -7.82
CA VAL A 81 5.32 -13.86 -6.43
C VAL A 81 6.21 -15.02 -5.99
N THR A 82 6.83 -14.91 -4.82
CA THR A 82 7.76 -15.90 -4.25
C THR A 82 7.12 -16.81 -3.19
N SER A 83 5.90 -16.50 -2.76
CA SER A 83 5.16 -17.23 -1.72
C SER A 83 3.87 -17.85 -2.27
N SER A 84 3.52 -19.05 -1.82
CA SER A 84 2.22 -19.64 -2.10
C SER A 84 1.12 -19.17 -1.14
N LYS A 85 1.44 -18.36 -0.13
CA LYS A 85 0.53 -17.99 0.96
C LYS A 85 0.27 -16.51 1.11
N SER A 86 1.00 -15.67 0.38
CA SER A 86 0.94 -14.22 0.52
C SER A 86 1.45 -13.56 -0.75
N TRP A 87 1.05 -12.31 -0.97
CA TRP A 87 1.56 -11.46 -2.03
C TRP A 87 2.98 -10.96 -1.72
N GLU A 88 3.90 -11.91 -1.68
CA GLU A 88 5.32 -11.71 -1.41
C GLU A 88 6.12 -11.66 -2.71
N ILE A 89 7.01 -10.69 -2.83
CA ILE A 89 7.96 -10.55 -3.92
C ILE A 89 9.40 -10.45 -3.39
N LYS A 90 10.36 -10.62 -4.29
CA LYS A 90 11.76 -10.29 -4.01
C LYS A 90 12.01 -8.80 -4.27
N LEU A 91 12.55 -8.11 -3.26
CA LEU A 91 13.03 -6.75 -3.35
C LEU A 91 14.51 -6.70 -3.70
N ASP A 92 14.89 -5.80 -4.60
CA ASP A 92 16.27 -5.69 -5.05
C ASP A 92 17.09 -4.83 -4.10
N LYS A 93 16.63 -3.60 -3.82
CA LYS A 93 17.33 -2.57 -3.04
C LYS A 93 16.38 -1.57 -2.38
N ILE A 94 16.86 -0.89 -1.35
CA ILE A 94 16.20 0.27 -0.72
C ILE A 94 17.17 1.44 -0.66
N PHE A 95 16.66 2.64 -0.87
CA PHE A 95 17.43 3.88 -0.76
C PHE A 95 16.68 4.92 0.07
N LEU A 96 17.39 5.62 0.95
CA LEU A 96 16.96 6.89 1.51
C LEU A 96 17.74 8.01 0.81
N GLY A 97 17.06 8.74 -0.08
CA GLY A 97 17.72 9.65 -1.01
C GLY A 97 18.76 8.92 -1.87
N LYS A 98 20.04 9.26 -1.67
CA LYS A 98 21.18 8.63 -2.37
C LYS A 98 21.82 7.48 -1.58
N ARG A 99 21.46 7.29 -0.31
CA ARG A 99 22.05 6.28 0.56
C ARG A 99 21.33 4.95 0.37
N GLU A 100 22.06 3.91 -0.05
CA GLU A 100 21.53 2.54 -0.05
C GLU A 100 21.40 2.05 1.40
N LEU A 101 20.27 1.43 1.72
CA LEU A 101 20.07 0.71 2.98
C LEU A 101 20.32 -0.78 2.71
N GLU A 102 21.29 -1.35 3.42
CA GLU A 102 21.73 -2.73 3.22
C GLU A 102 20.60 -3.72 3.55
N LEU A 103 20.35 -4.65 2.62
CA LEU A 103 19.35 -5.70 2.78
C LEU A 103 20.03 -7.04 3.06
N SER A 104 19.70 -7.64 4.21
CA SER A 104 19.97 -9.06 4.45
C SER A 104 19.23 -9.93 3.41
N SER A 105 19.69 -11.17 3.22
CA SER A 105 19.02 -12.14 2.34
C SER A 105 17.55 -12.35 2.71
N SER A 106 17.25 -12.38 4.01
CA SER A 106 15.90 -12.55 4.55
C SER A 106 15.00 -11.32 4.38
N ALA A 107 15.57 -10.11 4.44
CA ALA A 107 14.84 -8.85 4.26
C ALA A 107 14.46 -8.55 2.80
N ARG A 108 15.00 -9.34 1.85
CA ARG A 108 14.58 -9.27 0.45
C ARG A 108 13.17 -9.80 0.23
N ARG A 109 12.60 -10.56 1.16
CA ARG A 109 11.18 -10.96 1.11
C ARG A 109 10.32 -9.76 1.49
N THR A 110 9.43 -9.36 0.58
CA THR A 110 8.59 -8.17 0.76
C THR A 110 7.15 -8.48 0.44
N ILE A 111 6.26 -8.33 1.43
CA ILE A 111 4.81 -8.50 1.27
C ILE A 111 4.20 -7.16 0.87
N ILE A 112 3.28 -7.15 -0.10
CA ILE A 112 2.49 -5.98 -0.49
C ILE A 112 1.07 -6.14 0.07
N ASP A 113 0.73 -5.38 1.11
CA ASP A 113 -0.46 -5.63 1.95
C ASP A 113 -1.33 -4.37 2.09
N THR A 114 -2.51 -4.36 1.46
CA THR A 114 -3.49 -3.25 1.59
C THR A 114 -4.17 -3.20 2.96
N GLY A 115 -4.01 -4.22 3.81
CA GLY A 115 -4.53 -4.23 5.17
C GLY A 115 -3.66 -3.53 6.18
N SER A 116 -2.43 -3.20 5.81
CA SER A 116 -1.46 -2.55 6.70
C SER A 116 -1.26 -1.10 6.31
N SER A 117 -1.38 -0.16 7.26
CA SER A 117 -1.21 1.26 6.93
C SER A 117 0.26 1.70 6.81
N TYR A 118 1.18 1.01 7.50
CA TYR A 118 2.58 1.40 7.65
C TYR A 118 3.49 0.60 6.71
N ILE A 119 4.74 1.04 6.56
CA ILE A 119 5.81 0.16 6.09
C ILE A 119 6.46 -0.47 7.32
N LEU A 120 6.54 -1.80 7.33
CA LEU A 120 7.18 -2.53 8.41
C LEU A 120 8.52 -3.08 7.93
N PHE A 121 9.58 -2.76 8.65
CA PHE A 121 10.92 -3.27 8.43
C PHE A 121 11.33 -4.24 9.55
N PRO A 122 12.31 -5.12 9.29
CA PRO A 122 13.03 -5.78 10.37
C PRO A 122 13.74 -4.73 11.24
N GLU A 123 13.85 -5.00 12.54
CA GLU A 123 14.38 -4.05 13.54
C GLU A 123 15.69 -3.38 13.13
N TYR A 124 16.64 -4.15 12.59
CA TYR A 124 17.94 -3.60 12.16
C TYR A 124 17.79 -2.54 11.05
N LEU A 125 16.84 -2.75 10.14
CA LEU A 125 16.59 -1.87 9.00
C LEU A 125 15.75 -0.67 9.43
N THR A 126 14.79 -0.86 10.35
CA THR A 126 14.07 0.23 11.03
C THR A 126 15.06 1.17 11.72
N THR A 127 15.97 0.62 12.52
CA THR A 127 17.03 1.38 13.19
C THR A 127 17.96 2.06 12.18
N ALA A 128 18.39 1.37 11.12
CA ALA A 128 19.27 1.94 10.08
C ALA A 128 18.61 3.10 9.32
N PHE A 129 17.33 2.98 8.98
CA PHE A 129 16.53 4.03 8.35
C PHE A 129 16.46 5.27 9.24
N HIS A 130 16.04 5.11 10.50
CA HIS A 130 15.87 6.26 11.40
C HIS A 130 17.21 6.91 11.78
N ARG A 131 18.29 6.13 11.97
CA ARG A 131 19.63 6.70 12.21
C ARG A 131 20.20 7.47 11.01
N ALA A 132 19.68 7.26 9.80
CA ALA A 132 20.05 8.05 8.64
C ALA A 132 19.33 9.41 8.58
N ILE A 133 18.34 9.64 9.45
CA ILE A 133 17.59 10.89 9.56
C ILE A 133 18.16 11.73 10.71
N PRO A 134 18.64 12.96 10.44
CA PRO A 134 19.11 13.85 11.50
C PRO A 134 18.03 14.12 12.55
N ASN A 135 18.41 14.03 13.83
CA ASN A 135 17.54 14.27 14.99
C ASN A 135 16.35 13.32 15.13
N ALA A 136 16.30 12.20 14.41
CA ALA A 136 15.35 11.13 14.73
C ALA A 136 15.65 10.54 16.11
N GLN A 137 14.60 10.16 16.84
CA GLN A 137 14.66 9.69 18.22
C GLN A 137 13.73 8.49 18.38
N TYR A 138 14.09 7.57 19.25
CA TYR A 138 13.20 6.49 19.66
C TYR A 138 12.62 6.83 21.04
N ASP A 139 11.30 6.74 21.16
CA ASP A 139 10.57 6.88 22.42
C ASP A 139 9.95 5.52 22.76
N GLU A 140 10.22 4.98 23.95
CA GLU A 140 9.79 3.62 24.32
C GLU A 140 8.26 3.42 24.32
N ARG A 141 7.48 4.50 24.41
CA ARG A 141 6.02 4.45 24.43
C ARG A 141 5.41 4.77 23.08
N LEU A 142 6.02 5.68 22.33
CA LEU A 142 5.48 6.21 21.08
C LEU A 142 6.10 5.55 19.84
N GLY A 143 7.23 4.87 19.98
CA GLY A 143 8.03 4.34 18.87
C GLY A 143 8.95 5.40 18.27
N TRP A 144 9.28 5.25 16.99
CA TRP A 144 10.18 6.15 16.29
C TRP A 144 9.56 7.52 15.97
N LEU A 145 10.27 8.57 16.39
CA LEU A 145 9.97 9.96 16.15
C LEU A 145 10.99 10.59 15.19
N VAL A 146 10.50 11.42 14.26
CA VAL A 146 11.31 12.19 13.32
C VAL A 146 10.98 13.68 13.42
N PRO A 147 11.88 14.61 13.07
CA PRO A 147 11.54 16.02 13.01
C PRO A 147 10.38 16.25 12.05
N CYS A 148 9.35 17.00 12.45
CA CYS A 148 8.21 17.27 11.55
C CYS A 148 8.64 18.00 10.26
N THR A 149 9.75 18.75 10.33
CA THR A 149 10.37 19.42 9.17
C THR A 149 10.93 18.46 8.13
N LEU A 150 11.14 17.17 8.48
CA LEU A 150 11.57 16.13 7.56
C LEU A 150 10.64 16.02 6.34
N ALA A 151 9.34 16.30 6.52
CA ALA A 151 8.33 16.23 5.46
C ALA A 151 8.70 17.07 4.22
N ASN A 152 9.47 18.15 4.42
CA ASN A 152 9.91 19.07 3.37
C ASN A 152 11.43 19.04 3.14
N SER A 153 12.13 18.05 3.70
CA SER A 153 13.59 17.98 3.64
C SER A 153 14.07 17.61 2.25
N LYS A 154 14.86 18.50 1.64
CA LYS A 154 15.56 18.24 0.37
C LYS A 154 16.88 17.50 0.55
N SER A 155 17.48 17.55 1.75
CA SER A 155 18.81 16.99 2.01
C SER A 155 18.78 15.49 2.27
N VAL A 156 17.72 14.97 2.88
CA VAL A 156 17.56 13.53 3.14
C VAL A 156 17.11 12.79 1.87
N GLY A 157 16.17 13.37 1.12
CA GLY A 157 15.60 12.77 -0.07
C GLY A 157 14.58 11.65 0.23
N ASN A 158 13.77 11.31 -0.77
CA ASN A 158 12.69 10.33 -0.62
C ASN A 158 13.20 8.91 -0.35
N LEU A 159 12.35 8.10 0.31
CA LEU A 159 12.54 6.67 0.39
C LEU A 159 12.22 6.04 -0.97
N ALA A 160 13.00 5.06 -1.40
CA ALA A 160 12.78 4.39 -2.67
C ALA A 160 13.07 2.89 -2.58
N PHE A 161 12.27 2.13 -3.30
CA PHE A 161 12.33 0.68 -3.42
C PHE A 161 12.66 0.32 -4.86
N VAL A 162 13.64 -0.56 -5.06
CA VAL A 162 13.95 -1.11 -6.38
C VAL A 162 13.32 -2.49 -6.50
N ILE A 163 12.39 -2.63 -7.43
CA ILE A 163 11.62 -3.85 -7.69
C ILE A 163 11.77 -4.18 -9.17
N SER A 164 12.28 -5.37 -9.50
CA SER A 164 12.56 -5.80 -10.87
C SER A 164 13.40 -4.76 -11.64
N GLY A 165 14.38 -4.15 -10.98
CA GLY A 165 15.24 -3.10 -11.54
C GLY A 165 14.61 -1.71 -11.69
N GLN A 166 13.29 -1.54 -11.49
CA GLN A 166 12.61 -0.25 -11.54
C GLN A 166 12.53 0.39 -10.14
N ARG A 167 12.69 1.72 -10.08
CA ARG A 167 12.69 2.48 -8.82
C ARG A 167 11.31 3.09 -8.55
N PHE A 168 10.73 2.79 -7.39
CA PHE A 168 9.45 3.31 -6.90
C PHE A 168 9.67 4.13 -5.63
N GLN A 169 9.11 5.34 -5.55
CA GLN A 169 9.41 6.28 -4.48
C GLN A 169 8.23 6.50 -3.53
N VAL A 170 8.57 6.73 -2.26
CA VAL A 170 7.66 7.21 -1.21
C VAL A 170 8.20 8.56 -0.71
N PRO A 171 7.46 9.66 -0.92
CA PRO A 171 7.85 10.98 -0.44
C PRO A 171 8.04 11.04 1.08
N LEU A 172 8.99 11.86 1.54
CA LEU A 172 9.17 12.07 2.99
C LEU A 172 7.91 12.66 3.66
N SER A 173 7.13 13.45 2.93
CA SER A 173 5.85 13.98 3.41
C SER A 173 4.84 12.90 3.77
N ASP A 174 4.94 11.71 3.16
CA ASP A 174 4.08 10.58 3.49
C ASP A 174 4.60 9.79 4.70
N ILE A 175 5.91 9.80 4.93
CA ILE A 175 6.55 9.12 6.07
C ILE A 175 6.28 9.85 7.39
N VAL A 176 6.19 11.18 7.36
CA VAL A 176 5.99 12.01 8.55
C VAL A 176 4.50 12.14 8.88
N ILE A 177 4.07 11.60 10.02
CA ILE A 177 2.67 11.71 10.47
C ILE A 177 2.46 13.06 11.16
N LEU A 178 2.21 14.12 10.38
CA LEU A 178 2.14 15.51 10.88
C LEU A 178 1.10 15.73 11.99
N ARG A 179 -0.02 14.99 11.98
CA ARG A 179 -1.08 15.08 13.01
C ARG A 179 -0.65 14.61 14.41
N SER A 180 0.53 14.00 14.52
CA SER A 180 1.09 13.52 15.79
C SER A 180 2.14 14.47 16.38
N ALA A 181 2.24 15.69 15.85
CA ALA A 181 3.27 16.64 16.23
C ALA A 181 3.26 16.94 17.74
N PHE A 182 4.39 16.68 18.39
CA PHE A 182 4.65 17.04 19.79
C PHE A 182 6.08 17.56 19.92
N LYS A 183 6.22 18.79 20.42
CA LYS A 183 7.52 19.47 20.59
C LYS A 183 8.41 19.47 19.31
N GLY A 184 7.79 19.61 18.14
CA GLY A 184 8.49 19.63 16.84
C GLY A 184 8.89 18.26 16.29
N MET A 185 8.56 17.18 17.00
CA MET A 185 8.74 15.80 16.58
C MET A 185 7.40 15.19 16.16
N CYS A 186 7.42 14.29 15.18
CA CYS A 186 6.28 13.62 14.61
C CYS A 186 6.53 12.10 14.59
N LEU A 187 5.50 11.29 14.75
CA LEU A 187 5.57 9.84 14.54
C LEU A 187 6.01 9.52 13.10
N SER A 188 6.88 8.53 12.99
CA SER A 188 7.24 7.90 11.73
C SER A 188 6.16 6.91 11.31
N ALA A 189 5.87 6.84 10.01
CA ALA A 189 5.06 5.79 9.41
C ALA A 189 5.88 4.56 8.97
N ILE A 190 7.18 4.53 9.33
CA ILE A 190 8.04 3.35 9.26
C ILE A 190 8.17 2.76 10.65
N ASP A 191 7.90 1.47 10.81
CA ASP A 191 7.92 0.79 12.10
C ASP A 191 8.57 -0.61 12.00
N SER A 192 8.85 -1.24 13.14
CA SER A 192 9.36 -2.61 13.23
C SER A 192 8.23 -3.64 13.36
N TRP A 193 8.48 -4.86 12.89
CA TRP A 193 7.55 -5.98 13.16
C TRP A 193 7.35 -6.23 14.66
N SER A 194 8.40 -6.09 15.47
CA SER A 194 8.39 -6.33 16.92
C SER A 194 7.48 -5.38 17.70
N GLU A 195 7.33 -4.14 17.24
CA GLU A 195 6.45 -3.14 17.86
C GLU A 195 4.98 -3.34 17.44
N SER A 196 4.71 -4.15 16.40
CA SER A 196 3.38 -4.33 15.82
C SER A 196 2.55 -5.50 16.39
N GLY A 197 3.13 -6.33 17.28
CA GLY A 197 2.51 -7.53 17.86
C GLY A 197 3.32 -8.80 17.60
N ASP A 198 2.87 -9.93 18.17
CA ASP A 198 3.56 -11.24 18.18
C ASP A 198 3.58 -11.92 16.80
N TYR A 199 4.26 -11.28 15.83
CA TYR A 199 4.60 -11.82 14.52
C TYR A 199 6.03 -12.37 14.54
N GLY A 200 6.36 -13.12 15.59
CA GLY A 200 7.56 -13.96 15.75
C GLY A 200 8.69 -13.74 14.74
N GLY A 201 9.51 -12.69 14.97
CA GLY A 201 10.79 -12.53 14.29
C GLY A 201 10.75 -12.52 12.76
N GLN A 202 9.69 -11.96 12.15
CA GLN A 202 9.67 -11.78 10.72
C GLN A 202 10.88 -10.94 10.26
N SER A 203 11.67 -11.55 9.39
CA SER A 203 12.90 -10.99 8.85
C SER A 203 12.69 -10.31 7.50
N GLY A 204 11.45 -10.27 7.00
CA GLY A 204 11.04 -9.63 5.76
C GLY A 204 10.48 -8.23 5.95
N ILE A 205 10.05 -7.63 4.85
CA ILE A 205 9.46 -6.29 4.78
C ILE A 205 7.97 -6.40 4.47
N LEU A 206 7.18 -5.48 4.99
CA LEU A 206 5.80 -5.27 4.54
C LEU A 206 5.66 -3.85 4.00
N LEU A 207 5.13 -3.73 2.79
CA LEU A 207 4.78 -2.48 2.14
C LEU A 207 3.26 -2.31 2.17
N GLY A 208 2.82 -1.50 3.13
CA GLY A 208 1.41 -1.18 3.33
C GLY A 208 0.90 0.00 2.48
N ASP A 209 -0.22 0.57 2.89
CA ASP A 209 -0.87 1.74 2.28
C ASP A 209 0.08 2.91 2.05
N LEU A 210 1.04 3.12 2.97
CA LEU A 210 2.08 4.14 2.83
C LEU A 210 2.84 4.03 1.49
N PHE A 211 3.15 2.80 1.06
CA PHE A 211 3.73 2.52 -0.24
C PHE A 211 2.66 2.49 -1.34
N ILE A 212 1.56 1.78 -1.11
CA ILE A 212 0.52 1.53 -2.12
C ILE A 212 -0.14 2.82 -2.60
N LYS A 213 -0.40 3.80 -1.75
CA LYS A 213 -0.97 5.10 -2.16
C LYS A 213 -0.07 5.93 -3.07
N ASN A 214 1.20 5.57 -3.20
CA ASN A 214 2.16 6.23 -4.07
C ASN A 214 2.26 5.55 -5.45
N GLN A 215 1.70 4.35 -5.62
CA GLN A 215 1.85 3.54 -6.82
C GLN A 215 0.48 3.01 -7.30
N TYR A 216 0.40 2.60 -8.56
CA TYR A 216 -0.71 1.77 -9.02
C TYR A 216 -0.29 0.30 -8.93
N ILE A 217 -1.08 -0.51 -8.23
CA ILE A 217 -0.74 -1.91 -7.92
C ILE A 217 -1.67 -2.85 -8.67
N VAL A 218 -1.10 -3.93 -9.23
CA VAL A 218 -1.86 -4.95 -9.96
C VAL A 218 -1.54 -6.32 -9.37
N TYR A 219 -2.50 -6.97 -8.74
CA TYR A 219 -2.40 -8.35 -8.27
C TYR A 219 -2.90 -9.29 -9.37
N ASP A 220 -1.98 -9.98 -10.05
CA ASP A 220 -2.28 -10.92 -11.13
C ASP A 220 -2.24 -12.35 -10.60
N TYR A 221 -3.42 -12.89 -10.29
CA TYR A 221 -3.61 -14.23 -9.75
C TYR A 221 -3.29 -15.30 -10.79
N GLY A 222 -3.55 -15.02 -12.06
CA GLY A 222 -3.34 -15.95 -13.17
C GLY A 222 -1.86 -16.25 -13.40
N LYS A 223 -1.02 -15.19 -13.40
CA LYS A 223 0.43 -15.31 -13.62
C LYS A 223 1.24 -15.32 -12.32
N LYS A 224 0.59 -15.16 -11.16
CA LYS A 224 1.22 -15.08 -9.83
C LYS A 224 2.33 -14.04 -9.80
N GLN A 225 1.97 -12.79 -10.07
CA GLN A 225 2.88 -11.66 -10.11
C GLN A 225 2.18 -10.39 -9.61
N ILE A 226 2.98 -9.41 -9.17
CA ILE A 226 2.50 -8.09 -8.78
C ILE A 226 3.06 -7.06 -9.76
N GLY A 227 2.18 -6.25 -10.31
CA GLY A 227 2.50 -5.12 -11.18
C GLY A 227 2.56 -3.81 -10.40
N PHE A 228 3.53 -2.97 -10.74
CA PHE A 228 3.77 -1.65 -10.16
C PHE A 228 3.91 -0.62 -11.27
N ALA A 229 3.17 0.48 -11.19
CA ALA A 229 3.27 1.60 -12.14
C ALA A 229 3.17 2.96 -11.44
N GLU A 230 3.63 4.01 -12.12
CA GLU A 230 3.46 5.38 -11.67
C GLU A 230 1.97 5.74 -11.67
N LYS A 231 1.45 6.06 -10.50
CA LYS A 231 0.04 6.38 -10.31
C LYS A 231 -0.30 7.76 -10.87
N VAL A 232 -1.44 7.90 -11.55
CA VAL A 232 -2.01 9.21 -11.87
C VAL A 232 -2.69 9.76 -10.62
N GLU A 233 -2.32 10.97 -10.19
CA GLU A 233 -3.06 11.68 -9.15
C GLU A 233 -4.33 12.29 -9.76
N LEU A 234 -5.48 11.93 -9.19
CA LEU A 234 -6.77 12.45 -9.65
C LEU A 234 -7.06 13.78 -8.96
N PRO A 235 -7.64 14.78 -9.65
CA PRO A 235 -8.05 16.03 -9.02
C PRO A 235 -9.04 15.76 -7.89
N SER A 236 -8.98 16.56 -6.82
CA SER A 236 -9.87 16.52 -5.66
C SER A 236 -11.34 16.39 -6.05
N ARG A 237 -11.76 17.07 -7.15
CA ARG A 237 -13.14 17.10 -7.68
C ARG A 237 -13.63 15.84 -8.41
N GLY A 238 -12.84 14.77 -8.40
CA GLY A 238 -13.26 13.43 -8.80
C GLY A 238 -13.58 13.22 -10.27
N LEU A 239 -13.65 11.93 -10.63
CA LEU A 239 -14.05 11.44 -11.95
C LEU A 239 -15.56 11.67 -12.18
N GLY A 240 -15.99 12.92 -12.25
CA GLY A 240 -17.35 13.29 -12.70
C GLY A 240 -18.50 12.52 -12.04
N LEU A 241 -18.33 12.06 -10.80
CA LEU A 241 -19.38 11.40 -10.04
C LEU A 241 -20.47 12.44 -9.75
N ASN A 242 -21.74 12.08 -9.92
CA ASN A 242 -22.82 12.98 -9.52
C ASN A 242 -22.86 13.07 -7.98
N ALA A 243 -23.65 14.01 -7.45
CA ALA A 243 -23.78 14.23 -6.00
C ALA A 243 -24.27 13.01 -5.18
N ASN A 244 -24.62 11.91 -5.86
CA ASN A 244 -25.08 10.66 -5.26
C ASN A 244 -24.02 9.54 -5.34
N GLY A 245 -22.78 9.84 -5.78
CA GLY A 245 -21.71 8.84 -5.89
C GLY A 245 -21.81 7.91 -7.09
N GLU A 246 -22.71 8.18 -8.04
CA GLU A 246 -22.81 7.38 -9.26
C GLU A 246 -21.74 7.80 -10.27
N ALA A 247 -21.04 6.80 -10.81
CA ALA A 247 -20.14 6.99 -11.95
C ALA A 247 -20.90 7.60 -13.12
N ARG A 248 -20.49 8.79 -13.59
CA ARG A 248 -20.87 9.22 -14.94
C ARG A 248 -20.36 8.14 -15.87
N SER A 249 -21.30 7.45 -16.52
CA SER A 249 -21.04 6.61 -17.69
C SER A 249 -20.34 7.44 -18.76
N GLN A 250 -19.02 7.58 -18.67
CA GLN A 250 -18.22 7.48 -19.88
C GLN A 250 -18.32 6.02 -20.27
N LYS A 251 -18.80 5.77 -21.48
CA LYS A 251 -18.93 4.44 -22.09
C LYS A 251 -17.64 3.61 -21.89
N LEU A 252 -17.50 2.97 -20.75
CA LEU A 252 -16.74 1.75 -20.58
C LEU A 252 -17.45 0.76 -21.48
N ARG A 253 -16.71 0.23 -22.47
CA ARG A 253 -17.22 -0.81 -23.35
C ARG A 253 -17.75 -1.96 -22.49
N PRO A 254 -18.80 -2.69 -22.92
CA PRO A 254 -19.43 -3.72 -22.11
C PRO A 254 -18.47 -4.92 -22.00
N SER A 255 -17.57 -4.86 -21.04
CA SER A 255 -16.96 -6.01 -20.38
C SER A 255 -17.07 -5.73 -18.88
N ILE A 256 -17.30 -6.77 -18.09
CA ILE A 256 -17.86 -6.67 -16.74
C ILE A 256 -16.74 -6.29 -15.78
N ILE A 257 -16.33 -5.01 -15.79
CA ILE A 257 -15.37 -4.46 -14.83
C ILE A 257 -16.15 -4.02 -13.59
N GLN A 258 -16.06 -4.82 -12.52
CA GLN A 258 -16.69 -4.49 -11.24
C GLN A 258 -15.74 -3.61 -10.43
N THR A 259 -16.08 -2.32 -10.30
CA THR A 259 -15.33 -1.35 -9.50
C THR A 259 -16.00 -1.19 -8.15
N ILE A 260 -15.26 -1.42 -7.05
CA ILE A 260 -15.74 -1.10 -5.70
C ILE A 260 -15.10 0.21 -5.25
N LEU A 261 -15.97 1.20 -4.97
CA LEU A 261 -15.59 2.51 -4.47
C LEU A 261 -15.60 2.49 -2.93
N LEU A 262 -14.49 2.88 -2.31
CA LEU A 262 -14.46 3.16 -0.88
C LEU A 262 -14.80 4.65 -0.67
N ALA A 263 -16.07 4.97 -0.45
CA ALA A 263 -16.52 6.31 -0.06
C ALA A 263 -17.06 6.29 1.38
N GLY A 264 -16.59 7.19 2.25
CA GLY A 264 -17.27 7.50 3.52
C GLY A 264 -18.63 8.15 3.20
N TRP A 265 -19.74 7.86 3.88
CA TRP A 265 -19.99 7.66 5.31
C TRP A 265 -20.98 6.52 5.58
N ALA A 266 -20.85 5.89 6.76
CA ALA A 266 -21.64 4.78 7.33
C ALA A 266 -21.43 3.42 6.63
N THR A 267 -20.80 2.49 7.38
CA THR A 267 -20.61 1.05 7.06
C THR A 267 -19.88 0.77 5.75
N THR A 268 -18.55 0.78 5.78
CA THR A 268 -17.70 0.39 4.63
C THR A 268 -16.94 -0.89 4.98
N THR A 269 -16.91 -1.89 4.11
CA THR A 269 -16.05 -3.08 4.28
C THR A 269 -14.61 -2.72 3.89
N ALA A 270 -13.62 -3.04 4.73
CA ALA A 270 -12.21 -2.89 4.37
C ALA A 270 -11.77 -4.06 3.48
N MET A 271 -11.13 -3.78 2.34
CA MET A 271 -10.47 -4.80 1.52
C MET A 271 -9.00 -4.92 1.89
N VAL A 272 -8.59 -6.12 2.27
CA VAL A 272 -7.27 -6.41 2.82
C VAL A 272 -6.63 -7.53 2.02
N VAL A 273 -5.46 -7.27 1.46
CA VAL A 273 -4.67 -8.25 0.70
C VAL A 273 -3.64 -8.90 1.63
N THR A 274 -4.05 -9.92 2.40
CA THR A 274 -3.14 -10.71 3.28
C THR A 274 -2.69 -12.04 2.66
#